data_AF-A0A9E0ZHK5-F1
#
_entry.id   AF-A0A9E0ZHK5-F1
#
_cell.length_a   1.000
_cell.length_b   1.000
_cell.length_c   1.000
_cell.angle_alpha   90.00
_cell.angle_beta   90.00
_cell.angle_gamma   90.00
#
_symmetry.space_group_name_H-M   'P 1'
#
loop_
_entity.id
_entity.type
_entity.pdbx_description
1 polymer ?
#
loop_
_entity_poly.entity_id
_entity_poly.type
_entity_poly.pdbx_seq_one_letter_code
_entity_poly.pdbx_strand_id
1 'polypeptide(L)'
;MQKVCKKFRIFGLLLMLIFAAAGATAVSNPVRVEAASKKGFQTIGGKQYYILQSGAKAKGWLTLTDSKTNEKRKYYFDPKTGVQKKGWLTLNGKKYYFGSGNLSKCKQKDLHMAIGWRQDGSGNRRYFTKSGVMVKGWLTLNGKKYYFDKSTGIMRRGWLYEGKYKYYFNTKTGIMSRDVMLKDTKKNIIRYFNPSGRMALGWKTFSSQKKCYFNSAPKSDRDGAMVHGFKEIDGKTYYFLSKDGRKHTGWLTIKSTGKKYYLNPKNGGVRVENTEMKIDGKTYVFDKDGVATLKTTGPNTEKPSGTRTIKNYLAGAIQPVGQALYVWGGGWTDATRKGVSPMWKQWYDSQDSSYNYKDWNDLSPENRRKGLDCSGFVGWATYQVMHSKSGEGYGYTVVSGDIGRSYRTRGWGSILTVADIKKSNYKFQPGDIGYSDGHTWIVLGQCSDKSLVIVHSTWHAGCQISGTPTPSGSYNSQAIELAERYMARYPGVSKYDYHESSGNYLIDGNYFRWNSNTLSDPEGYKYKTADQILADLFS
;
A
#
# COMPACT_ATOMS: atom_id res chain seq x y z
N MET A 1 60.22 47.48 -39.45
CA MET A 1 61.70 47.41 -39.48
C MET A 1 62.24 47.91 -38.15
N GLN A 2 63.33 47.30 -37.63
CA GLN A 2 64.32 47.89 -36.68
C GLN A 2 63.83 48.46 -35.32
N LYS A 3 64.66 48.61 -34.27
CA LYS A 3 65.76 47.80 -33.68
C LYS A 3 66.21 48.54 -32.40
N VAL A 4 66.44 47.83 -31.28
CA VAL A 4 67.55 48.11 -30.31
C VAL A 4 67.50 49.48 -29.56
N CYS A 5 68.34 49.80 -28.56
CA CYS A 5 68.59 49.22 -27.22
C CYS A 5 69.52 50.19 -26.43
N LYS A 6 69.51 50.15 -25.08
CA LYS A 6 70.49 50.80 -24.13
C LYS A 6 70.48 52.35 -24.09
N LYS A 7 70.42 53.04 -22.93
CA LYS A 7 71.29 53.13 -21.72
C LYS A 7 72.64 53.86 -21.94
N PHE A 8 72.87 54.95 -21.20
CA PHE A 8 74.05 55.34 -20.35
C PHE A 8 73.78 56.78 -19.81
N ARG A 9 73.91 57.16 -18.52
CA ARG A 9 75.03 57.27 -17.53
C ARG A 9 75.68 58.68 -17.51
N ILE A 10 75.53 59.49 -16.44
CA ILE A 10 76.37 59.68 -15.19
C ILE A 10 77.44 60.80 -15.34
N PHE A 11 77.71 61.51 -14.22
CA PHE A 11 78.73 62.55 -13.88
C PHE A 11 78.25 64.02 -13.97
N GLY A 12 78.67 64.94 -13.07
CA GLY A 12 79.53 64.78 -11.88
C GLY A 12 79.93 66.12 -11.21
N LEU A 13 80.81 66.05 -10.18
CA LEU A 13 81.42 67.13 -9.36
C LEU A 13 80.49 67.83 -8.33
N LEU A 14 80.81 67.96 -7.02
CA LEU A 14 81.98 68.47 -6.25
C LEU A 14 82.07 70.01 -6.15
N LEU A 15 81.91 70.57 -4.94
CA LEU A 15 83.02 71.06 -4.08
C LEU A 15 82.52 71.44 -2.66
N MET A 16 83.40 71.45 -1.66
CA MET A 16 83.22 72.11 -0.34
C MET A 16 84.16 73.32 -0.25
N LEU A 17 83.87 74.31 0.63
CA LEU A 17 84.69 74.69 1.81
C LEU A 17 84.32 76.06 2.44
N ILE A 18 84.22 76.05 3.79
CA ILE A 18 84.63 77.07 4.80
C ILE A 18 83.78 78.32 5.15
N PHE A 19 83.76 78.53 6.47
CA PHE A 19 83.11 79.44 7.44
C PHE A 19 83.10 80.98 7.32
N ALA A 20 82.06 81.57 7.96
CA ALA A 20 82.00 82.79 8.80
C ALA A 20 82.43 84.16 8.22
N ALA A 21 81.73 85.29 8.41
CA ALA A 21 80.45 85.64 9.05
C ALA A 21 79.96 86.99 8.43
N ALA A 22 78.95 87.76 8.88
CA ALA A 22 78.06 87.75 10.06
C ALA A 22 76.74 88.51 9.76
N GLY A 23 75.85 88.64 10.76
CA GLY A 23 74.97 89.81 10.91
C GLY A 23 73.70 89.95 10.05
N ALA A 24 72.62 89.24 10.40
CA ALA A 24 71.24 89.76 10.37
C ALA A 24 70.30 88.80 11.12
N THR A 25 69.48 89.31 12.04
CA THR A 25 68.54 88.48 12.82
C THR A 25 67.27 88.17 12.05
N ALA A 26 67.04 86.89 11.75
CA ALA A 26 65.71 86.36 11.42
C ALA A 26 65.46 85.11 12.27
N VAL A 27 64.39 85.14 13.07
CA VAL A 27 63.99 84.01 13.93
C VAL A 27 63.38 82.91 13.07
N SER A 28 64.21 81.97 12.61
CA SER A 28 63.73 80.75 11.96
C SER A 28 63.38 79.69 13.01
N ASN A 29 62.10 79.65 13.40
CA ASN A 29 61.56 78.46 14.05
C ASN A 29 61.89 77.23 13.16
N PRO A 30 62.42 76.12 13.71
CA PRO A 30 62.53 74.89 12.96
C PRO A 30 61.11 74.41 12.66
N VAL A 31 60.66 74.65 11.42
CA VAL A 31 59.40 74.10 10.91
C VAL A 31 59.55 72.58 10.92
N ARG A 32 59.04 71.95 11.98
CA ARG A 32 58.67 70.54 11.93
C ARG A 32 57.70 70.40 10.76
N VAL A 33 58.17 69.80 9.68
CA VAL A 33 57.29 69.29 8.65
C VAL A 33 56.55 68.09 9.24
N GLU A 34 55.53 68.37 10.05
CA GLU A 34 54.50 67.39 10.37
C GLU A 34 53.76 67.08 9.08
N ALA A 35 54.29 66.11 8.33
CA ALA A 35 53.57 65.46 7.25
C ALA A 35 52.30 64.87 7.86
N ALA A 36 51.18 65.62 7.72
CA ALA A 36 49.93 65.35 8.40
C ALA A 36 49.48 63.91 8.12
N SER A 37 49.74 63.02 9.07
CA SER A 37 49.52 61.59 8.87
C SER A 37 48.04 61.37 8.62
N LYS A 38 47.68 60.87 7.44
CA LYS A 38 46.27 60.68 7.05
C LYS A 38 45.61 59.74 8.07
N LYS A 39 44.78 60.31 8.94
CA LYS A 39 44.15 59.62 10.07
C LYS A 39 43.23 58.49 9.59
N GLY A 40 42.97 57.51 10.44
CA GLY A 40 42.11 56.37 10.10
C GLY A 40 42.83 55.25 9.33
N PHE A 41 42.10 54.50 8.51
CA PHE A 41 42.66 53.35 7.79
C PHE A 41 43.63 53.74 6.70
N GLN A 42 44.86 53.21 6.74
CA GLN A 42 45.93 53.49 5.78
C GLN A 42 46.63 52.21 5.31
N THR A 43 46.95 52.17 4.01
CA THR A 43 47.75 51.09 3.40
C THR A 43 49.20 51.55 3.29
N ILE A 44 50.13 50.87 3.97
CA ILE A 44 51.56 51.22 3.97
C ILE A 44 52.35 49.95 3.68
N GLY A 45 53.12 49.93 2.58
CA GLY A 45 53.89 48.75 2.15
C GLY A 45 53.02 47.50 1.98
N GLY A 46 51.84 47.64 1.37
CA GLY A 46 50.86 46.55 1.17
C GLY A 46 50.13 46.06 2.42
N LYS A 47 50.45 46.59 3.62
CA LYS A 47 49.83 46.21 4.90
C LYS A 47 48.83 47.29 5.34
N GLN A 48 47.70 46.87 5.92
CA GLN A 48 46.68 47.78 6.47
C GLN A 48 46.99 48.14 7.93
N TYR A 49 46.78 49.41 8.28
CA TYR A 49 46.92 49.98 9.62
C TYR A 49 45.75 50.90 9.92
N TYR A 50 45.55 51.25 11.20
CA TYR A 50 44.71 52.39 11.58
C TYR A 50 45.57 53.41 12.33
N ILE A 51 45.59 54.64 11.85
CA ILE A 51 46.33 55.77 12.43
C ILE A 51 45.39 56.53 13.38
N LEU A 52 45.75 56.56 14.66
CA LEU A 52 44.99 57.22 15.72
C LEU A 52 45.08 58.75 15.59
N GLN A 53 44.26 59.48 16.37
CA GLN A 53 44.30 60.95 16.39
C GLN A 53 45.68 61.51 16.78
N SER A 54 46.44 60.78 17.60
CA SER A 54 47.82 61.07 18.01
C SER A 54 48.89 60.71 16.96
N GLY A 55 48.52 60.30 15.75
CA GLY A 55 49.45 59.84 14.71
C GLY A 55 50.01 58.42 14.93
N ALA A 56 49.83 57.84 16.12
CA ALA A 56 50.29 56.48 16.43
C ALA A 56 49.48 55.40 15.70
N LYS A 57 50.11 54.26 15.37
CA LYS A 57 49.43 53.07 14.87
C LYS A 57 48.65 52.39 15.99
N ALA A 58 47.37 52.06 15.75
CA ALA A 58 46.57 51.26 16.66
C ALA A 58 47.18 49.87 16.88
N LYS A 59 47.04 49.35 18.11
CA LYS A 59 47.57 48.05 18.56
C LYS A 59 46.52 47.35 19.42
N GLY A 60 46.41 46.03 19.31
CA GLY A 60 45.41 45.25 20.03
C GLY A 60 43.98 45.53 19.55
N TRP A 61 43.01 45.50 20.47
CA TRP A 61 41.59 45.74 20.16
C TRP A 61 41.29 47.23 19.98
N LEU A 62 40.56 47.55 18.90
CA LEU A 62 40.04 48.90 18.64
C LEU A 62 38.55 48.80 18.31
N THR A 63 37.72 49.66 18.90
CA THR A 63 36.31 49.79 18.53
C THR A 63 36.13 51.10 17.78
N LEU A 64 35.52 51.05 16.60
CA LEU A 64 35.21 52.20 15.77
C LEU A 64 33.71 52.25 15.50
N THR A 65 33.13 53.44 15.53
CA THR A 65 31.75 53.67 15.07
C THR A 65 31.78 53.97 13.56
N ASP A 66 31.01 53.25 12.77
CA ASP A 66 30.77 53.61 11.37
C ASP A 66 29.95 54.91 11.32
N SER A 67 30.52 55.98 10.74
CA SER A 67 29.90 57.31 10.73
C SER A 67 28.63 57.40 9.89
N LYS A 68 28.33 56.41 9.03
CA LYS A 68 27.13 56.37 8.20
C LYS A 68 26.01 55.54 8.81
N THR A 69 26.33 54.48 9.55
CA THR A 69 25.34 53.56 10.13
C THR A 69 25.24 53.62 11.66
N ASN A 70 26.11 54.39 12.31
CA ASN A 70 26.30 54.43 13.77
C ASN A 70 26.65 53.05 14.39
N GLU A 71 27.05 52.07 13.58
CA GLU A 71 27.38 50.73 14.04
C GLU A 71 28.78 50.67 14.68
N LYS A 72 28.87 50.15 15.90
CA LYS A 72 30.15 49.87 16.55
C LYS A 72 30.77 48.58 16.02
N ARG A 73 31.90 48.68 15.32
CA ARG A 73 32.69 47.56 14.79
C ARG A 73 34.01 47.41 15.54
N LYS A 74 34.35 46.18 15.92
CA LYS A 74 35.63 45.85 16.58
C LYS A 74 36.65 45.38 15.56
N TYR A 75 37.88 45.87 15.69
CA TYR A 75 39.04 45.52 14.90
C TYR A 75 40.14 45.01 15.84
N TYR A 76 41.08 44.23 15.29
CA TYR A 76 42.28 43.81 16.01
C TYR A 76 43.50 44.15 15.17
N PHE A 77 44.51 44.72 15.81
CA PHE A 77 45.79 45.07 15.22
C PHE A 77 46.89 44.32 15.97
N ASP A 78 47.88 43.82 15.24
CA ASP A 78 49.00 43.09 15.81
C ASP A 78 49.70 43.94 16.90
N PRO A 79 49.82 43.47 18.16
CA PRO A 79 50.34 44.30 19.25
C PRO A 79 51.79 44.79 19.07
N LYS A 80 52.60 44.07 18.29
CA LYS A 80 54.00 44.46 18.02
C LYS A 80 54.05 45.50 16.90
N THR A 81 53.44 45.19 15.75
CA THR A 81 53.62 45.91 14.48
C THR A 81 52.50 46.89 14.12
N GLY A 82 51.32 46.76 14.72
CA GLY A 82 50.12 47.53 14.41
C GLY A 82 49.39 47.11 13.12
N VAL A 83 49.77 46.00 12.49
CA VAL A 83 49.14 45.50 11.26
C VAL A 83 47.74 44.97 11.55
N GLN A 84 46.74 45.38 10.79
CA GLN A 84 45.36 44.91 10.94
C GLN A 84 45.24 43.40 10.71
N LYS A 85 44.53 42.72 11.62
CA LYS A 85 44.28 41.29 11.53
C LYS A 85 43.27 40.98 10.44
N LYS A 86 43.64 40.03 9.58
CA LYS A 86 42.83 39.46 8.51
C LYS A 86 42.64 37.97 8.78
N GLY A 87 41.41 37.46 8.64
CA GLY A 87 41.09 36.04 8.86
C GLY A 87 41.10 35.62 10.32
N TRP A 88 41.64 34.42 10.60
CA TRP A 88 41.55 33.76 11.92
C TRP A 88 42.52 34.34 12.95
N LEU A 89 42.01 34.54 14.18
CA LEU A 89 42.76 34.88 15.38
C LEU A 89 42.36 33.95 16.52
N THR A 90 43.33 33.44 17.27
CA THR A 90 43.09 32.68 18.51
C THR A 90 43.69 33.45 19.68
N LEU A 91 42.91 33.71 20.72
CA LEU A 91 43.34 34.33 21.98
C LEU A 91 42.77 33.52 23.13
N ASN A 92 43.60 33.07 24.08
CA ASN A 92 43.19 32.31 25.26
C ASN A 92 42.23 31.16 24.92
N GLY A 93 42.58 30.35 23.92
CA GLY A 93 41.77 29.24 23.38
C GLY A 93 40.54 29.63 22.56
N LYS A 94 40.10 30.89 22.59
CA LYS A 94 38.92 31.39 21.88
C LYS A 94 39.28 31.80 20.46
N LYS A 95 38.50 31.34 19.46
CA LYS A 95 38.68 31.67 18.04
C LYS A 95 37.78 32.83 17.61
N TYR A 96 38.37 33.80 16.91
CA TYR A 96 37.75 34.98 16.31
C TYR A 96 38.05 35.02 14.82
N TYR A 97 37.22 35.70 14.03
CA TYR A 97 37.43 35.87 12.59
C TYR A 97 37.24 37.32 12.17
N PHE A 98 38.11 37.81 11.27
CA PHE A 98 38.11 39.18 10.77
C PHE A 98 37.97 39.18 9.24
N GLY A 99 36.80 39.60 8.74
CA GLY A 99 36.45 39.52 7.32
C GLY A 99 35.14 38.78 7.02
N SER A 100 34.83 38.68 5.73
CA SER A 100 33.66 37.99 5.19
C SER A 100 33.94 37.48 3.77
N GLY A 101 33.28 36.39 3.35
CA GLY A 101 33.41 35.85 1.99
C GLY A 101 34.82 35.36 1.65
N ASN A 102 35.22 35.53 0.38
CA ASN A 102 36.59 35.25 -0.05
C ASN A 102 37.56 36.27 0.57
N LEU A 103 38.42 35.80 1.48
CA LEU A 103 39.30 36.66 2.27
C LEU A 103 40.26 37.49 1.41
N SER A 104 40.74 36.97 0.28
CA SER A 104 41.62 37.71 -0.65
C SER A 104 40.89 38.90 -1.30
N LYS A 105 39.58 38.76 -1.57
CA LYS A 105 38.71 39.80 -2.15
C LYS A 105 37.89 40.58 -1.11
N CYS A 106 38.15 40.39 0.19
CA CYS A 106 37.37 41.00 1.27
C CYS A 106 37.63 42.51 1.35
N LYS A 107 36.56 43.32 1.29
CA LYS A 107 36.64 44.79 1.34
C LYS A 107 37.02 45.27 2.75
N GLN A 108 37.71 46.41 2.82
CA GLN A 108 38.19 46.98 4.10
C GLN A 108 37.07 47.18 5.13
N LYS A 109 35.89 47.63 4.68
CA LYS A 109 34.71 47.82 5.53
C LYS A 109 34.23 46.52 6.23
N ASP A 110 34.53 45.36 5.65
CA ASP A 110 34.12 44.03 6.12
C ASP A 110 35.21 43.34 6.95
N LEU A 111 36.45 43.88 6.98
CA LEU A 111 37.61 43.37 7.75
C LEU A 111 37.56 43.73 9.24
N HIS A 112 36.37 43.63 9.82
CA HIS A 112 36.12 43.74 11.26
C HIS A 112 35.79 42.37 11.87
N MET A 113 35.77 42.30 13.19
CA MET A 113 35.42 41.12 13.97
C MET A 113 34.03 40.60 13.59
N ALA A 114 33.94 39.32 13.29
CA ALA A 114 32.70 38.61 13.04
C ALA A 114 31.82 38.55 14.30
N ILE A 115 30.55 38.91 14.13
CA ILE A 115 29.45 38.62 15.05
C ILE A 115 28.31 38.02 14.23
N GLY A 116 27.48 37.17 14.84
CA GLY A 116 26.39 36.50 14.16
C GLY A 116 26.85 35.53 13.07
N TRP A 117 26.07 35.41 12.00
CA TRP A 117 26.37 34.54 10.87
C TRP A 117 27.51 35.10 10.00
N ARG A 118 28.48 34.25 9.65
CA ARG A 118 29.44 34.53 8.57
C ARG A 118 29.55 33.35 7.61
N GLN A 119 29.83 33.67 6.36
CA GLN A 119 30.12 32.72 5.30
C GLN A 119 31.51 33.00 4.74
N ASP A 120 32.31 31.96 4.54
CA ASP A 120 33.61 32.07 3.86
C ASP A 120 33.48 31.91 2.33
N GLY A 121 34.59 32.11 1.61
CA GLY A 121 34.63 32.03 0.14
C GLY A 121 34.32 30.65 -0.43
N SER A 122 34.41 29.59 0.38
CA SER A 122 34.02 28.22 0.03
C SER A 122 32.55 27.92 0.36
N GLY A 123 31.80 28.92 0.83
CA GLY A 123 30.39 28.80 1.15
C GLY A 123 30.09 28.20 2.53
N ASN A 124 31.10 27.89 3.35
CA ASN A 124 30.88 27.36 4.69
C ASN A 124 30.34 28.44 5.61
N ARG A 125 29.27 28.12 6.34
CA ARG A 125 28.66 29.03 7.31
C ARG A 125 29.14 28.72 8.72
N ARG A 126 29.43 29.75 9.50
CA ARG A 126 29.79 29.68 10.93
C ARG A 126 28.98 30.74 11.69
N TYR A 127 28.90 30.60 13.01
CA TYR A 127 28.27 31.60 13.88
C TYR A 127 29.24 32.07 14.94
N PHE A 128 29.21 33.37 15.24
CA PHE A 128 30.04 34.03 16.23
C PHE A 128 29.12 34.72 17.24
N THR A 129 29.42 34.58 18.54
CA THR A 129 28.65 35.25 19.60
C THR A 129 28.74 36.77 19.50
N LYS A 130 27.94 37.52 20.27
CA LYS A 130 28.07 38.99 20.38
C LYS A 130 29.48 39.43 20.83
N SER A 131 30.23 38.56 21.52
CA SER A 131 31.62 38.80 21.92
C SER A 131 32.67 38.49 20.84
N GLY A 132 32.24 37.95 19.68
CA GLY A 132 33.11 37.55 18.57
C GLY A 132 33.73 36.16 18.67
N VAL A 133 33.45 35.41 19.74
CA VAL A 133 33.90 34.01 19.89
C VAL A 133 33.09 33.11 18.96
N MET A 134 33.78 32.28 18.17
CA MET A 134 33.20 31.27 17.28
C MET A 134 32.44 30.20 18.07
N VAL A 135 31.20 29.92 17.68
CA VAL A 135 30.37 28.87 18.27
C VAL A 135 30.79 27.49 17.75
N LYS A 136 30.72 26.50 18.64
CA LYS A 136 30.95 25.07 18.41
C LYS A 136 29.83 24.28 19.09
N GLY A 137 29.50 23.10 18.57
CA GLY A 137 28.42 22.27 19.09
C GLY A 137 27.03 22.88 18.87
N TRP A 138 26.11 22.61 19.80
CA TRP A 138 24.72 23.02 19.72
C TRP A 138 24.52 24.52 19.91
N LEU A 139 23.62 25.12 19.12
CA LEU A 139 23.16 26.50 19.25
C LEU A 139 21.66 26.58 18.99
N THR A 140 20.94 27.35 19.81
CA THR A 140 19.53 27.72 19.54
C THR A 140 19.47 29.20 19.23
N LEU A 141 18.85 29.57 18.10
CA LEU A 141 18.60 30.96 17.69
C LEU A 141 17.13 31.09 17.32
N ASN A 142 16.38 31.93 18.02
CA ASN A 142 14.95 32.20 17.76
C ASN A 142 14.14 30.89 17.59
N GLY A 143 14.28 29.96 18.55
CA GLY A 143 13.64 28.64 18.55
C GLY A 143 14.21 27.61 17.55
N LYS A 144 15.09 28.01 16.63
CA LYS A 144 15.71 27.13 15.61
C LYS A 144 17.03 26.58 16.15
N LYS A 145 17.20 25.25 16.11
CA LYS A 145 18.43 24.57 16.53
C LYS A 145 19.39 24.34 15.36
N TYR A 146 20.66 24.55 15.62
CA TYR A 146 21.80 24.37 14.73
C TYR A 146 22.89 23.57 15.45
N TYR A 147 23.75 22.90 14.69
CA TYR A 147 24.98 22.29 15.21
C TYR A 147 26.17 22.79 14.41
N PHE A 148 27.24 23.16 15.11
CA PHE A 148 28.50 23.60 14.53
C PHE A 148 29.58 22.57 14.87
N ASP A 149 30.39 22.22 13.88
CA ASP A 149 31.44 21.23 14.05
C ASP A 149 32.41 21.59 15.19
N LYS A 150 32.71 20.61 16.06
CA LYS A 150 33.45 20.84 17.31
C LYS A 150 34.92 21.24 17.07
N SER A 151 35.50 20.91 15.91
CA SER A 151 36.85 21.36 15.54
C SER A 151 36.82 22.69 14.79
N THR A 152 36.07 22.73 13.68
CA THR A 152 36.15 23.75 12.63
C THR A 152 35.12 24.88 12.76
N GLY A 153 34.09 24.70 13.59
CA GLY A 153 32.96 25.63 13.73
C GLY A 153 32.05 25.71 12.51
N ILE A 154 32.17 24.80 11.53
CA ILE A 154 31.31 24.78 10.33
C ILE A 154 29.91 24.28 10.70
N MET A 155 28.87 25.02 10.27
CA MET A 155 27.48 24.64 10.45
C MET A 155 27.16 23.33 9.73
N ARG A 156 26.66 22.34 10.48
CA ARG A 156 26.23 21.05 9.95
C ARG A 156 25.01 21.20 9.05
N ARG A 157 25.01 20.42 7.98
CA ARG A 157 23.93 20.22 7.00
C ARG A 157 23.80 18.72 6.78
N GLY A 158 22.59 18.22 6.52
CA GLY A 158 22.32 16.79 6.41
C GLY A 158 22.48 16.06 7.75
N TRP A 159 23.01 14.84 7.70
CA TRP A 159 23.10 13.95 8.85
C TRP A 159 24.15 14.38 9.89
N LEU A 160 23.80 14.20 11.17
CA LEU A 160 24.71 14.22 12.30
C LEU A 160 24.51 12.94 13.12
N TYR A 161 25.63 12.36 13.53
CA TYR A 161 25.71 11.25 14.46
C TYR A 161 26.37 11.79 15.74
N GLU A 162 25.68 11.71 16.87
CA GLU A 162 26.23 12.13 18.17
C GLU A 162 25.88 11.07 19.23
N GLY A 163 26.89 10.28 19.60
CA GLY A 163 26.70 9.02 20.34
C GLY A 163 25.75 8.09 19.58
N LYS A 164 24.80 7.49 20.30
CA LYS A 164 23.75 6.61 19.72
C LYS A 164 22.62 7.35 18.99
N TYR A 165 22.65 8.68 18.91
CA TYR A 165 21.56 9.47 18.34
C TYR A 165 21.89 10.01 16.95
N LYS A 166 20.91 9.91 16.05
CA LYS A 166 20.98 10.48 14.69
C LYS A 166 20.05 11.70 14.60
N TYR A 167 20.55 12.77 14.00
CA TYR A 167 19.83 14.04 13.77
C TYR A 167 19.95 14.40 12.29
N TYR A 168 18.98 15.16 11.76
CA TYR A 168 19.03 15.69 10.40
C TYR A 168 18.86 17.20 10.39
N PHE A 169 19.73 17.89 9.65
CA PHE A 169 19.72 19.33 9.47
C PHE A 169 19.38 19.65 8.02
N ASN A 170 18.44 20.57 7.80
CA ASN A 170 18.06 21.02 6.46
C ASN A 170 19.30 21.42 5.65
N THR A 171 19.48 20.83 4.47
CA THR A 171 20.71 20.95 3.68
C THR A 171 20.97 22.37 3.17
N LYS A 172 19.93 23.20 3.00
CA LYS A 172 20.07 24.62 2.63
C LYS A 172 20.35 25.48 3.86
N THR A 173 19.43 25.46 4.84
CA THR A 173 19.39 26.44 5.94
C THR A 173 20.23 26.07 7.16
N GLY A 174 20.48 24.78 7.39
CA GLY A 174 21.13 24.23 8.59
C GLY A 174 20.22 24.09 9.80
N ILE A 175 18.90 24.28 9.67
CA ILE A 175 17.94 24.12 10.76
C ILE A 175 17.72 22.62 11.03
N MET A 176 17.80 22.20 12.29
CA MET A 176 17.53 20.83 12.71
C MET A 176 16.06 20.45 12.53
N SER A 177 15.80 19.28 11.96
CA SER A 177 14.50 18.61 11.98
C SER A 177 14.14 18.20 13.41
N ARG A 178 13.00 18.67 13.91
CA ARG A 178 12.42 18.25 15.19
C ARG A 178 10.90 18.20 15.06
N ASP A 179 10.29 17.29 15.82
CA ASP A 179 8.86 17.01 15.83
C ASP A 179 8.22 16.97 14.43
N VAL A 180 8.81 16.19 13.52
CA VAL A 180 8.46 16.22 12.11
C VAL A 180 8.63 14.87 11.43
N MET A 181 7.66 14.51 10.58
CA MET A 181 7.78 13.47 9.57
C MET A 181 8.55 14.02 8.37
N LEU A 182 9.86 13.79 8.32
CA LEU A 182 10.69 14.21 7.20
C LEU A 182 10.54 13.21 6.04
N LYS A 183 10.05 13.69 4.88
CA LYS A 183 9.96 12.89 3.64
C LYS A 183 11.14 13.19 2.71
N ASP A 184 11.95 12.16 2.43
CA ASP A 184 12.86 12.11 1.29
C ASP A 184 12.04 11.62 0.08
N THR A 185 11.71 12.53 -0.83
CA THR A 185 10.92 12.22 -2.03
C THR A 185 11.72 11.45 -3.07
N LYS A 186 13.06 11.58 -3.11
CA LYS A 186 13.90 10.87 -4.09
C LYS A 186 13.99 9.38 -3.78
N LYS A 187 14.04 9.03 -2.49
CA LYS A 187 14.09 7.64 -2.02
C LYS A 187 12.73 7.04 -1.63
N ASN A 188 11.68 7.86 -1.63
CA ASN A 188 10.38 7.57 -1.02
C ASN A 188 10.51 7.02 0.41
N ILE A 189 11.25 7.74 1.25
CA ILE A 189 11.50 7.39 2.66
C ILE A 189 10.93 8.47 3.57
N ILE A 190 10.15 8.06 4.57
CA ILE A 190 9.66 8.95 5.64
C ILE A 190 10.38 8.57 6.94
N ARG A 191 10.87 9.56 7.69
CA ARG A 191 11.52 9.38 9.00
C ARG A 191 10.94 10.35 10.01
N TYR A 192 10.60 9.90 11.21
CA TYR A 192 10.19 10.80 12.29
C TYR A 192 11.40 11.28 13.10
N PHE A 193 11.45 12.58 13.37
CA PHE A 193 12.36 13.17 14.35
C PHE A 193 11.53 13.70 15.52
N ASN A 194 11.84 13.28 16.74
CA ASN A 194 11.07 13.64 17.93
C ASN A 194 11.27 15.13 18.33
N PRO A 195 10.59 15.66 19.36
CA PRO A 195 10.74 17.06 19.77
C PRO A 195 12.16 17.48 20.16
N SER A 196 13.01 16.54 20.60
CA SER A 196 14.44 16.76 20.85
C SER A 196 15.31 16.72 19.58
N GLY A 197 14.73 16.39 18.42
CA GLY A 197 15.42 16.22 17.14
C GLY A 197 16.05 14.85 16.91
N ARG A 198 15.85 13.90 17.82
CA ARG A 198 16.40 12.54 17.69
C ARG A 198 15.54 11.75 16.72
N MET A 199 16.16 11.10 15.74
CA MET A 199 15.47 10.20 14.82
C MET A 199 14.84 9.03 15.59
N ALA A 200 13.60 8.70 15.26
CA ALA A 200 12.87 7.59 15.85
C ALA A 200 13.28 6.24 15.25
N LEU A 201 13.32 5.23 16.13
CA LEU A 201 13.46 3.81 15.81
C LEU A 201 12.38 3.03 16.57
N GLY A 202 12.00 1.87 16.04
CA GLY A 202 10.98 0.97 16.61
C GLY A 202 9.57 1.55 16.61
N TRP A 203 8.73 1.02 17.50
CA TRP A 203 7.34 1.45 17.69
C TRP A 203 7.25 2.92 18.16
N LYS A 204 6.34 3.70 17.57
CA LYS A 204 5.97 5.04 18.04
C LYS A 204 4.47 5.25 17.95
N THR A 205 3.92 5.99 18.91
CA THR A 205 2.50 6.36 18.98
C THR A 205 2.40 7.88 18.90
N PHE A 206 1.56 8.40 18.00
CA PHE A 206 1.39 9.84 17.75
C PHE A 206 0.07 10.39 18.26
N SER A 207 -0.96 9.54 18.32
CA SER A 207 -2.26 9.78 18.96
C SER A 207 -2.92 8.42 19.24
N SER A 208 -4.10 8.42 19.87
CA SER A 208 -4.81 7.20 20.33
C SER A 208 -4.99 6.11 19.26
N GLN A 209 -4.97 6.44 17.97
CA GLN A 209 -5.12 5.47 16.87
C GLN A 209 -3.95 5.43 15.87
N LYS A 210 -2.86 6.17 16.10
CA LYS A 210 -1.70 6.20 15.19
C LYS A 210 -0.45 5.60 15.83
N LYS A 211 -0.33 4.27 15.74
CA LYS A 211 0.88 3.51 16.08
C LYS A 211 1.60 3.10 14.79
N CYS A 212 2.84 3.56 14.60
CA CYS A 212 3.69 3.26 13.44
C CYS A 212 4.98 2.53 13.90
N TYR A 213 5.70 1.94 12.96
CA TYR A 213 7.03 1.36 13.21
C TYR A 213 8.08 2.00 12.31
N PHE A 214 9.25 2.30 12.89
CA PHE A 214 10.41 2.83 12.18
C PHE A 214 11.54 1.77 12.24
N ASN A 215 12.06 1.37 11.09
CA ASN A 215 13.08 0.32 11.01
C ASN A 215 14.30 0.65 11.88
N SER A 216 14.93 -0.37 12.46
CA SER A 216 16.28 -0.29 13.01
C SER A 216 17.19 -1.08 12.07
N ALA A 217 18.01 -0.37 11.29
CA ALA A 217 18.87 -0.98 10.28
C ALA A 217 20.16 -0.15 10.11
N PRO A 218 21.06 -0.09 11.11
CA PRO A 218 22.06 0.98 11.23
C PRO A 218 23.01 1.18 10.04
N LYS A 219 23.20 0.14 9.21
CA LYS A 219 24.04 0.11 7.99
C LYS A 219 23.27 0.32 6.68
N SER A 220 21.95 0.56 6.74
CA SER A 220 21.07 0.72 5.56
C SER A 220 20.54 2.16 5.46
N ASP A 221 20.26 2.62 4.25
CA ASP A 221 19.52 3.86 4.02
C ASP A 221 18.03 3.75 4.41
N ARG A 222 17.55 2.54 4.74
CA ARG A 222 16.25 2.26 5.35
C ARG A 222 16.25 2.35 6.89
N ASP A 223 17.37 2.61 7.55
CA ASP A 223 17.40 2.89 9.00
C ASP A 223 16.41 3.99 9.37
N GLY A 224 15.64 3.88 10.45
CA GLY A 224 14.62 4.87 10.83
C GLY A 224 13.55 5.18 9.77
N ALA A 225 13.45 4.40 8.69
CA ALA A 225 12.39 4.56 7.70
C ALA A 225 11.08 4.00 8.25
N MET A 226 9.99 4.73 8.05
CA MET A 226 8.63 4.31 8.39
C MET A 226 8.23 3.10 7.55
N VAL A 227 7.73 2.05 8.22
CA VAL A 227 7.28 0.82 7.59
C VAL A 227 5.91 0.99 6.94
N HIS A 228 5.74 0.33 5.79
CA HIS A 228 4.49 0.19 5.04
C HIS A 228 4.40 -1.26 4.54
N GLY A 229 3.19 -1.78 4.34
CA GLY A 229 2.97 -3.18 3.96
C GLY A 229 3.13 -4.17 5.12
N PHE A 230 3.32 -5.45 4.79
CA PHE A 230 3.61 -6.49 5.78
C PHE A 230 5.02 -6.33 6.36
N LYS A 231 5.14 -6.53 7.67
CA LYS A 231 6.43 -6.53 8.36
C LYS A 231 6.38 -7.42 9.58
N GLU A 232 7.31 -8.37 9.65
CA GLU A 232 7.61 -9.12 10.86
C GLU A 232 8.44 -8.26 11.83
N ILE A 233 8.04 -8.28 13.10
CA ILE A 233 8.65 -7.61 14.25
C ILE A 233 8.54 -8.59 15.43
N ASP A 234 9.67 -9.00 15.98
CA ASP A 234 9.76 -9.90 17.15
C ASP A 234 8.94 -11.20 16.97
N GLY A 235 9.11 -11.87 15.81
CA GLY A 235 8.41 -13.11 15.45
C GLY A 235 6.91 -12.95 15.16
N LYS A 236 6.41 -11.72 15.01
CA LYS A 236 4.99 -11.43 14.76
C LYS A 236 4.82 -10.57 13.51
N THR A 237 3.97 -11.02 12.59
CA THR A 237 3.67 -10.28 11.35
C THR A 237 2.57 -9.25 11.58
N TYR A 238 2.82 -8.00 11.20
CA TYR A 238 1.86 -6.89 11.21
C TYR A 238 1.69 -6.30 9.80
N TYR A 239 0.61 -5.56 9.57
CA TYR A 239 0.44 -4.75 8.35
C TYR A 239 0.40 -3.26 8.68
N PHE A 240 1.09 -2.44 7.88
CA PHE A 240 1.13 -0.99 8.00
C PHE A 240 0.56 -0.32 6.74
N LEU A 241 -0.42 0.57 6.89
CA LEU A 241 -1.13 1.17 5.76
C LEU A 241 -0.19 1.99 4.86
N SER A 242 -0.31 1.82 3.55
CA SER A 242 0.50 2.54 2.55
C SER A 242 0.36 4.07 2.59
N LYS A 243 -0.79 4.58 3.06
CA LYS A 243 -1.10 6.02 3.10
C LYS A 243 -0.31 6.79 4.18
N ASP A 244 -0.15 6.22 5.37
CA ASP A 244 0.40 6.93 6.54
C ASP A 244 1.22 6.07 7.51
N GLY A 245 1.53 4.81 7.15
CA GLY A 245 2.34 3.91 7.97
C GLY A 245 1.72 3.53 9.31
N ARG A 246 0.41 3.75 9.54
CA ARG A 246 -0.25 3.26 10.76
C ARG A 246 -0.38 1.74 10.69
N LYS A 247 -0.18 1.06 11.81
CA LYS A 247 -0.50 -0.36 11.99
C LYS A 247 -2.01 -0.58 11.81
N HIS A 248 -2.39 -1.51 10.95
CA HIS A 248 -3.78 -1.90 10.67
C HIS A 248 -4.27 -2.99 11.64
N THR A 249 -5.58 -3.12 11.79
CA THR A 249 -6.27 -4.15 12.59
C THR A 249 -7.61 -4.52 11.95
N GLY A 250 -8.04 -5.77 12.11
CA GLY A 250 -9.25 -6.32 11.48
C GLY A 250 -8.97 -6.85 10.07
N TRP A 251 -10.01 -6.90 9.25
CA TRP A 251 -9.92 -7.38 7.87
C TRP A 251 -9.07 -6.48 6.97
N LEU A 252 -8.30 -7.10 6.08
CA LEU A 252 -7.50 -6.45 5.05
C LEU A 252 -7.68 -7.20 3.73
N THR A 253 -8.00 -6.48 2.66
CA THR A 253 -8.04 -7.01 1.29
C THR A 253 -6.95 -6.35 0.45
N ILE A 254 -6.06 -7.15 -0.13
CA ILE A 254 -5.03 -6.66 -1.05
C ILE A 254 -5.65 -6.52 -2.44
N LYS A 255 -6.05 -5.30 -2.80
CA LYS A 255 -6.83 -5.03 -4.02
C LYS A 255 -6.26 -5.62 -5.31
N SER A 256 -4.94 -5.66 -5.47
CA SER A 256 -4.27 -6.18 -6.67
C SER A 256 -4.29 -7.70 -6.80
N THR A 257 -4.69 -8.45 -5.77
CA THR A 257 -4.68 -9.92 -5.76
C THR A 257 -5.98 -10.54 -5.23
N GLY A 258 -6.94 -9.72 -4.76
CA GLY A 258 -8.15 -10.18 -4.06
C GLY A 258 -7.91 -10.82 -2.68
N LYS A 259 -6.66 -11.20 -2.34
CA LYS A 259 -6.31 -11.93 -1.11
C LYS A 259 -6.75 -11.18 0.14
N LYS A 260 -7.43 -11.89 1.04
CA LYS A 260 -7.92 -11.40 2.33
C LYS A 260 -7.01 -11.89 3.46
N TYR A 261 -6.84 -11.05 4.47
CA TYR A 261 -6.03 -11.31 5.66
C TYR A 261 -6.78 -10.76 6.88
N TYR A 262 -6.52 -11.34 8.07
CA TYR A 262 -7.05 -10.82 9.33
C TYR A 262 -5.92 -10.44 10.28
N LEU A 263 -5.90 -9.17 10.70
CA LEU A 263 -4.92 -8.60 11.62
C LEU A 263 -5.58 -8.49 12.99
N ASN A 264 -5.58 -9.57 13.78
CA ASN A 264 -6.48 -9.78 14.91
C ASN A 264 -6.46 -8.61 15.92
N PRO A 265 -7.56 -7.83 16.08
CA PRO A 265 -7.58 -6.71 17.01
C PRO A 265 -7.28 -7.11 18.46
N LYS A 266 -7.71 -8.30 18.90
CA LYS A 266 -7.59 -8.78 20.29
C LYS A 266 -6.13 -9.04 20.71
N ASN A 267 -5.26 -9.43 19.78
CA ASN A 267 -3.83 -9.63 20.04
C ASN A 267 -2.96 -8.42 19.62
N GLY A 268 -3.59 -7.27 19.35
CA GLY A 268 -2.89 -6.06 18.95
C GLY A 268 -2.51 -6.02 17.46
N GLY A 269 -3.20 -6.74 16.59
CA GLY A 269 -3.07 -6.63 15.13
C GLY A 269 -2.03 -7.56 14.51
N VAL A 270 -1.72 -8.69 15.15
CA VAL A 270 -0.89 -9.73 14.54
C VAL A 270 -1.71 -10.46 13.47
N ARG A 271 -1.08 -10.75 12.33
CA ARG A 271 -1.68 -11.56 11.25
C ARG A 271 -2.05 -12.95 11.79
N VAL A 272 -3.25 -13.42 11.44
CA VAL A 272 -3.67 -14.80 11.64
C VAL A 272 -3.16 -15.64 10.46
N GLU A 273 -2.52 -16.76 10.76
CA GLU A 273 -1.85 -17.66 9.82
C GLU A 273 -1.79 -19.08 10.38
N ASN A 274 -1.75 -20.07 9.51
CA ASN A 274 -1.64 -21.50 9.83
C ASN A 274 -2.65 -22.01 10.88
N THR A 275 -3.91 -21.56 10.79
CA THR A 275 -4.97 -21.92 11.75
C THR A 275 -6.35 -21.72 11.16
N GLU A 276 -7.38 -22.25 11.82
CA GLU A 276 -8.77 -21.82 11.62
C GLU A 276 -9.16 -20.76 12.66
N MET A 277 -10.06 -19.84 12.31
CA MET A 277 -10.61 -18.85 13.25
C MET A 277 -12.06 -18.50 12.90
N LYS A 278 -12.93 -18.48 13.92
CA LYS A 278 -14.30 -17.96 13.80
C LYS A 278 -14.31 -16.44 14.00
N ILE A 279 -14.77 -15.70 12.99
CA ILE A 279 -14.81 -14.24 12.92
C ILE A 279 -16.21 -13.84 12.42
N ASP A 280 -16.90 -12.98 13.17
CA ASP A 280 -18.24 -12.47 12.83
C ASP A 280 -19.24 -13.58 12.45
N GLY A 281 -19.23 -14.68 13.23
CA GLY A 281 -20.07 -15.86 13.04
C GLY A 281 -19.55 -16.89 12.02
N LYS A 282 -18.63 -16.52 11.14
CA LYS A 282 -18.11 -17.36 10.05
C LYS A 282 -16.75 -17.97 10.39
N THR A 283 -16.52 -19.22 10.01
CA THR A 283 -15.21 -19.87 10.18
C THR A 283 -14.35 -19.64 8.94
N TYR A 284 -13.10 -19.23 9.14
CA TYR A 284 -12.11 -19.03 8.08
C TYR A 284 -10.90 -19.93 8.32
N VAL A 285 -10.34 -20.49 7.24
CA VAL A 285 -9.03 -21.16 7.26
C VAL A 285 -7.98 -20.15 6.80
N PHE A 286 -6.85 -20.10 7.50
CA PHE A 286 -5.72 -19.23 7.18
C PHE A 286 -4.50 -20.10 6.84
N ASP A 287 -3.97 -19.92 5.63
CA ASP A 287 -2.76 -20.62 5.20
C ASP A 287 -1.49 -20.12 5.94
N LYS A 288 -0.33 -20.72 5.64
CA LYS A 288 0.97 -20.31 6.20
C LYS A 288 1.36 -18.86 5.89
N ASP A 289 0.78 -18.25 4.86
CA ASP A 289 1.00 -16.86 4.46
C ASP A 289 -0.10 -15.92 5.01
N GLY A 290 -1.02 -16.46 5.82
CA GLY A 290 -2.15 -15.76 6.44
C GLY A 290 -3.28 -15.38 5.47
N VAL A 291 -3.34 -15.99 4.29
CA VAL A 291 -4.44 -15.80 3.34
C VAL A 291 -5.68 -16.52 3.87
N ALA A 292 -6.76 -15.77 4.01
CA ALA A 292 -8.04 -16.24 4.55
C ALA A 292 -8.95 -16.77 3.44
N THR A 293 -9.34 -18.05 3.54
CA THR A 293 -10.46 -18.64 2.80
C THR A 293 -11.63 -18.87 3.76
N LEU A 294 -12.87 -18.74 3.28
CA LEU A 294 -14.04 -19.09 4.07
C LEU A 294 -14.10 -20.63 4.15
N LYS A 295 -14.24 -21.18 5.36
CA LYS A 295 -14.47 -22.62 5.54
C LYS A 295 -15.91 -22.93 5.17
N THR A 296 -16.15 -23.36 3.94
CA THR A 296 -17.44 -23.88 3.51
C THR A 296 -17.53 -25.36 3.88
N THR A 297 -18.44 -25.69 4.79
CA THR A 297 -19.19 -26.95 4.63
C THR A 297 -20.02 -26.83 3.35
N GLY A 298 -20.36 -27.95 2.71
CA GLY A 298 -21.29 -27.96 1.58
C GLY A 298 -22.68 -27.40 1.95
N PRO A 299 -23.62 -27.34 1.00
CA PRO A 299 -24.98 -26.88 1.29
C PRO A 299 -25.59 -27.74 2.41
N ASN A 300 -26.30 -27.10 3.33
CA ASN A 300 -26.85 -27.68 4.56
C ASN A 300 -28.04 -28.61 4.25
N THR A 301 -27.70 -29.76 3.68
CA THR A 301 -28.61 -30.65 2.96
C THR A 301 -28.66 -32.04 3.56
N GLU A 302 -28.19 -32.22 4.79
CA GLU A 302 -28.18 -33.52 5.48
C GLU A 302 -29.59 -34.08 5.76
N LYS A 303 -30.66 -33.26 5.64
CA LYS A 303 -32.05 -33.66 5.93
C LYS A 303 -33.10 -33.08 4.97
N PRO A 304 -33.13 -33.44 3.67
CA PRO A 304 -34.29 -33.19 2.82
C PRO A 304 -35.40 -34.13 3.30
N SER A 305 -36.38 -33.60 4.01
CA SER A 305 -37.52 -34.41 4.47
C SER A 305 -38.36 -34.87 3.26
N GLY A 306 -39.06 -36.00 3.39
CA GLY A 306 -40.06 -36.43 2.40
C GLY A 306 -41.32 -35.56 2.35
N THR A 307 -41.30 -34.37 2.98
CA THR A 307 -42.40 -33.40 2.95
C THR A 307 -42.36 -32.66 1.62
N ARG A 308 -43.48 -32.68 0.91
CA ARG A 308 -43.63 -32.11 -0.43
C ARG A 308 -43.68 -30.58 -0.43
N THR A 309 -42.52 -29.96 -0.28
CA THR A 309 -42.32 -28.50 -0.41
C THR A 309 -41.31 -28.18 -1.50
N ILE A 310 -41.41 -26.98 -2.09
CA ILE A 310 -40.41 -26.49 -3.06
C ILE A 310 -39.02 -26.41 -2.43
N LYS A 311 -38.91 -25.94 -1.17
CA LYS A 311 -37.63 -25.90 -0.45
C LYS A 311 -36.96 -27.27 -0.38
N ASN A 312 -37.69 -28.32 0.00
CA ASN A 312 -37.14 -29.67 0.11
C ASN A 312 -36.75 -30.26 -1.25
N TYR A 313 -37.53 -29.98 -2.30
CA TYR A 313 -37.18 -30.38 -3.66
C TYR A 313 -35.85 -29.78 -4.11
N LEU A 314 -35.67 -28.46 -3.97
CA LEU A 314 -34.44 -27.79 -4.37
C LEU A 314 -33.25 -28.17 -3.48
N ALA A 315 -33.45 -28.32 -2.17
CA ALA A 315 -32.43 -28.81 -1.25
C ALA A 315 -31.96 -30.24 -1.57
N GLY A 316 -32.87 -31.12 -2.00
CA GLY A 316 -32.53 -32.44 -2.52
C GLY A 316 -31.78 -32.37 -3.85
N ALA A 317 -32.25 -31.53 -4.78
CA ALA A 317 -31.67 -31.38 -6.12
C ALA A 317 -30.21 -30.88 -6.12
N ILE A 318 -29.81 -30.04 -5.15
CA ILE A 318 -28.41 -29.57 -5.07
C ILE A 318 -27.45 -30.55 -4.38
N GLN A 319 -27.93 -31.62 -3.73
CA GLN A 319 -27.05 -32.56 -3.03
C GLN A 319 -25.93 -33.16 -3.90
N PRO A 320 -26.17 -33.74 -5.10
CA PRO A 320 -25.11 -34.39 -5.88
C PRO A 320 -24.11 -33.42 -6.54
N VAL A 321 -24.34 -32.11 -6.43
CA VAL A 321 -23.46 -31.08 -7.01
C VAL A 321 -22.06 -31.17 -6.40
N GLY A 322 -21.03 -31.10 -7.24
CA GLY A 322 -19.64 -31.20 -6.78
C GLY A 322 -19.25 -32.58 -6.24
N GLN A 323 -20.06 -33.62 -6.46
CA GLN A 323 -19.79 -34.98 -5.99
C GLN A 323 -20.35 -36.15 -6.84
N ALA A 324 -21.01 -35.87 -7.97
CA ALA A 324 -21.48 -36.89 -8.90
C ALA A 324 -21.14 -36.50 -10.36
N LEU A 325 -20.52 -37.42 -11.10
CA LEU A 325 -20.19 -37.25 -12.52
C LEU A 325 -21.36 -37.61 -13.44
N TYR A 326 -21.32 -37.09 -14.66
CA TYR A 326 -22.27 -37.45 -15.71
C TYR A 326 -21.93 -38.82 -16.29
N VAL A 327 -22.88 -39.76 -16.24
CA VAL A 327 -22.74 -41.07 -16.89
C VAL A 327 -23.98 -41.28 -17.77
N TRP A 328 -23.78 -41.70 -19.02
CA TRP A 328 -24.88 -41.92 -19.96
C TRP A 328 -25.80 -43.06 -19.50
N GLY A 329 -27.12 -42.79 -19.39
CA GLY A 329 -28.08 -43.71 -18.76
C GLY A 329 -28.00 -43.75 -17.22
N GLY A 330 -27.15 -42.93 -16.60
CA GLY A 330 -26.89 -42.93 -15.16
C GLY A 330 -28.08 -42.48 -14.32
N GLY A 331 -28.23 -43.04 -13.13
CA GLY A 331 -29.31 -42.70 -12.19
C GLY A 331 -30.63 -43.46 -12.41
N TRP A 332 -30.78 -44.18 -13.51
CA TRP A 332 -31.93 -45.07 -13.73
C TRP A 332 -31.94 -46.26 -12.76
N THR A 333 -30.77 -46.78 -12.38
CA THR A 333 -30.59 -47.84 -11.38
C THR A 333 -30.79 -47.35 -9.93
N ASP A 334 -30.67 -46.05 -9.70
CA ASP A 334 -30.83 -45.38 -8.41
C ASP A 334 -32.13 -44.53 -8.35
N ALA A 335 -33.04 -44.70 -9.32
CA ALA A 335 -34.24 -43.87 -9.49
C ALA A 335 -35.24 -43.94 -8.32
N THR A 336 -35.09 -44.92 -7.43
CA THR A 336 -35.87 -45.08 -6.19
C THR A 336 -34.97 -45.09 -4.93
N ARG A 337 -33.77 -44.49 -5.00
CA ARG A 337 -32.88 -44.30 -3.84
C ARG A 337 -33.20 -42.99 -3.11
N LYS A 338 -33.43 -43.08 -1.81
CA LYS A 338 -33.32 -41.91 -0.91
C LYS A 338 -31.87 -41.60 -0.59
N GLY A 339 -31.47 -40.34 -0.79
CA GLY A 339 -30.12 -39.86 -0.54
C GLY A 339 -29.15 -40.07 -1.71
N VAL A 340 -28.01 -39.38 -1.63
CA VAL A 340 -26.89 -39.49 -2.59
C VAL A 340 -26.33 -40.91 -2.53
N SER A 341 -26.09 -41.55 -3.69
CA SER A 341 -25.45 -42.86 -3.72
C SER A 341 -23.98 -42.75 -3.33
N PRO A 342 -23.47 -43.56 -2.36
CA PRO A 342 -22.05 -43.58 -2.03
C PRO A 342 -21.16 -43.90 -3.24
N MET A 343 -21.67 -44.68 -4.19
CA MET A 343 -20.99 -45.02 -5.44
C MET A 343 -20.68 -43.78 -6.29
N TRP A 344 -21.57 -42.78 -6.33
CA TRP A 344 -21.33 -41.56 -7.11
C TRP A 344 -20.14 -40.78 -6.55
N LYS A 345 -20.06 -40.64 -5.21
CA LYS A 345 -18.94 -39.98 -4.52
C LYS A 345 -17.63 -40.75 -4.70
N GLN A 346 -17.67 -42.08 -4.52
CA GLN A 346 -16.50 -42.94 -4.72
C GLN A 346 -15.97 -42.85 -6.15
N TRP A 347 -16.88 -42.89 -7.15
CA TRP A 347 -16.50 -42.74 -8.55
C TRP A 347 -15.94 -41.34 -8.84
N TYR A 348 -16.63 -40.29 -8.41
CA TYR A 348 -16.18 -38.90 -8.51
C TYR A 348 -14.80 -38.67 -7.88
N ASP A 349 -14.49 -39.35 -6.78
CA ASP A 349 -13.18 -39.27 -6.13
C ASP A 349 -12.10 -40.03 -6.89
N SER A 350 -12.45 -41.17 -7.51
CA SER A 350 -11.51 -42.01 -8.29
C SER A 350 -11.08 -41.45 -9.64
N GLN A 351 -11.90 -40.58 -10.25
CA GLN A 351 -11.60 -39.94 -11.54
C GLN A 351 -10.79 -38.64 -11.36
N ASP A 352 -10.38 -38.00 -12.46
CA ASP A 352 -9.73 -36.69 -12.46
C ASP A 352 -10.15 -35.82 -13.67
N SER A 353 -9.52 -34.66 -13.85
CA SER A 353 -9.82 -33.71 -14.93
C SER A 353 -9.80 -34.27 -16.36
N SER A 354 -9.22 -35.45 -16.62
CA SER A 354 -9.29 -36.12 -17.93
C SER A 354 -10.57 -36.93 -18.15
N TYR A 355 -11.51 -36.93 -17.19
CA TYR A 355 -12.75 -37.70 -17.29
C TYR A 355 -13.56 -37.38 -18.54
N ASN A 356 -13.98 -38.42 -19.25
CA ASN A 356 -14.85 -38.32 -20.41
C ASN A 356 -15.97 -39.36 -20.31
N TYR A 357 -17.23 -38.91 -20.31
CA TYR A 357 -18.40 -39.79 -20.20
C TYR A 357 -18.49 -40.83 -21.34
N LYS A 358 -17.87 -40.57 -22.50
CA LYS A 358 -17.89 -41.47 -23.66
C LYS A 358 -17.17 -42.79 -23.40
N ASP A 359 -16.25 -42.83 -22.45
CA ASP A 359 -15.53 -44.05 -22.06
C ASP A 359 -16.39 -44.98 -21.19
N TRP A 360 -17.58 -44.51 -20.77
CA TRP A 360 -18.48 -45.16 -19.81
C TRP A 360 -19.95 -45.16 -20.27
N ASN A 361 -20.20 -45.09 -21.58
CA ASN A 361 -21.55 -44.90 -22.15
C ASN A 361 -22.25 -46.16 -22.70
N ASP A 362 -21.71 -47.34 -22.40
CA ASP A 362 -22.19 -48.67 -22.85
C ASP A 362 -23.59 -49.09 -22.35
N LEU A 363 -24.24 -48.26 -21.52
CA LEU A 363 -25.52 -48.52 -20.85
C LEU A 363 -25.53 -49.76 -19.93
N SER A 364 -24.36 -50.29 -19.53
CA SER A 364 -24.30 -51.43 -18.63
C SER A 364 -24.81 -51.08 -17.22
N PRO A 365 -25.44 -52.02 -16.49
CA PRO A 365 -25.89 -51.78 -15.12
C PRO A 365 -24.77 -51.39 -14.15
N GLU A 366 -23.52 -51.75 -14.46
CA GLU A 366 -22.34 -51.36 -13.68
C GLU A 366 -21.96 -49.90 -13.92
N ASN A 367 -21.95 -49.43 -15.17
CA ASN A 367 -21.64 -48.03 -15.45
C ASN A 367 -22.78 -47.10 -15.00
N ARG A 368 -24.04 -47.48 -15.22
CA ARG A 368 -25.21 -46.64 -14.90
C ARG A 368 -25.41 -46.34 -13.40
N ARG A 369 -24.73 -47.05 -12.49
CA ARG A 369 -24.69 -46.73 -11.04
C ARG A 369 -23.54 -45.80 -10.62
N LYS A 370 -22.59 -45.49 -11.51
CA LYS A 370 -21.40 -44.65 -11.22
C LYS A 370 -21.71 -43.15 -11.19
N GLY A 371 -22.82 -42.71 -11.78
CA GLY A 371 -23.21 -41.30 -11.84
C GLY A 371 -24.63 -41.08 -12.37
N LEU A 372 -24.91 -39.87 -12.85
CA LEU A 372 -26.25 -39.40 -13.22
C LEU A 372 -26.25 -38.77 -14.63
N ASP A 373 -27.10 -39.25 -15.55
CA ASP A 373 -27.44 -38.43 -16.72
C ASP A 373 -28.42 -37.30 -16.34
N CYS A 374 -28.72 -36.39 -17.26
CA CYS A 374 -29.62 -35.26 -16.99
C CYS A 374 -31.03 -35.71 -16.53
N SER A 375 -31.56 -36.77 -17.12
CA SER A 375 -32.89 -37.31 -16.83
C SER A 375 -32.93 -38.14 -15.54
N GLY A 376 -31.88 -38.94 -15.30
CA GLY A 376 -31.66 -39.67 -14.05
C GLY A 376 -31.48 -38.73 -12.87
N PHE A 377 -30.79 -37.61 -13.07
CA PHE A 377 -30.68 -36.53 -12.09
C PHE A 377 -32.06 -35.96 -11.71
N VAL A 378 -32.88 -35.52 -12.68
CA VAL A 378 -34.20 -34.93 -12.38
C VAL A 378 -35.17 -35.97 -11.80
N GLY A 379 -35.13 -37.21 -12.29
CA GLY A 379 -35.91 -38.32 -11.75
C GLY A 379 -35.56 -38.62 -10.29
N TRP A 380 -34.27 -38.73 -9.97
CA TRP A 380 -33.80 -38.91 -8.61
C TRP A 380 -34.14 -37.70 -7.71
N ALA A 381 -33.91 -36.46 -8.18
CA ALA A 381 -34.23 -35.25 -7.41
C ALA A 381 -35.74 -35.16 -7.11
N THR A 382 -36.58 -35.59 -8.06
CA THR A 382 -38.03 -35.70 -7.85
C THR A 382 -38.38 -36.79 -6.83
N TYR A 383 -37.70 -37.95 -6.89
CA TYR A 383 -37.86 -39.01 -5.90
C TYR A 383 -37.60 -38.51 -4.47
N GLN A 384 -36.58 -37.65 -4.31
CA GLN A 384 -36.19 -37.11 -3.02
C GLN A 384 -37.29 -36.32 -2.29
N VAL A 385 -38.20 -35.67 -3.02
CA VAL A 385 -39.33 -34.94 -2.42
C VAL A 385 -40.63 -35.74 -2.42
N MET A 386 -40.80 -36.69 -3.35
CA MET A 386 -42.05 -37.43 -3.51
C MET A 386 -42.19 -38.62 -2.55
N HIS A 387 -41.07 -39.17 -2.06
CA HIS A 387 -41.02 -40.37 -1.22
C HIS A 387 -40.22 -40.18 0.08
N SER A 388 -40.56 -41.01 1.07
CA SER A 388 -39.94 -40.97 2.40
C SER A 388 -38.82 -41.99 2.58
N LYS A 389 -38.91 -43.13 1.89
CA LYS A 389 -37.98 -44.28 1.96
C LYS A 389 -37.59 -44.72 0.55
N SER A 390 -36.46 -45.42 0.44
CA SER A 390 -36.04 -46.05 -0.82
C SER A 390 -36.97 -47.20 -1.22
N GLY A 391 -37.11 -47.46 -2.52
CA GLY A 391 -37.88 -48.59 -3.06
C GLY A 391 -39.39 -48.41 -3.09
N GLU A 392 -39.92 -47.31 -2.56
CA GLU A 392 -41.34 -46.93 -2.73
C GLU A 392 -41.60 -46.45 -4.16
N GLY A 393 -42.65 -46.93 -4.84
CA GLY A 393 -43.09 -46.43 -6.15
C GLY A 393 -42.13 -46.71 -7.33
N TYR A 394 -42.47 -46.18 -8.51
CA TYR A 394 -41.64 -46.32 -9.74
C TYR A 394 -41.93 -45.24 -10.80
N GLY A 395 -41.05 -45.17 -11.81
CA GLY A 395 -41.22 -44.38 -13.03
C GLY A 395 -40.96 -42.87 -12.89
N TYR A 396 -40.06 -42.48 -11.97
CA TYR A 396 -39.62 -41.10 -11.77
C TYR A 396 -38.64 -40.65 -12.84
N THR A 397 -37.78 -41.56 -13.29
CA THR A 397 -36.86 -41.35 -14.42
C THR A 397 -37.51 -41.84 -15.72
N VAL A 398 -37.44 -41.00 -16.75
CA VAL A 398 -37.84 -41.27 -18.15
C VAL A 398 -36.83 -40.58 -19.07
N VAL A 399 -36.89 -40.77 -20.39
CA VAL A 399 -36.05 -39.98 -21.31
C VAL A 399 -36.34 -38.49 -21.20
N SER A 400 -35.32 -37.63 -21.39
CA SER A 400 -35.40 -36.19 -21.05
C SER A 400 -36.59 -35.47 -21.68
N GLY A 401 -36.86 -35.71 -22.97
CA GLY A 401 -37.95 -35.06 -23.71
C GLY A 401 -39.36 -35.42 -23.21
N ASP A 402 -39.52 -36.54 -22.50
CA ASP A 402 -40.81 -37.02 -21.99
C ASP A 402 -41.10 -36.60 -20.55
N ILE A 403 -40.14 -36.03 -19.81
CA ILE A 403 -40.26 -35.84 -18.36
C ILE A 403 -41.46 -34.99 -17.95
N GLY A 404 -41.69 -33.85 -18.64
CA GLY A 404 -42.85 -33.00 -18.38
C GLY A 404 -44.17 -33.64 -18.79
N ARG A 405 -44.19 -34.48 -19.84
CA ARG A 405 -45.38 -35.22 -20.27
C ARG A 405 -45.72 -36.32 -19.26
N SER A 406 -44.73 -37.06 -18.80
CA SER A 406 -44.85 -38.10 -17.76
C SER A 406 -45.43 -37.52 -16.46
N TYR A 407 -44.85 -36.43 -15.95
CA TYR A 407 -45.29 -35.84 -14.69
C TYR A 407 -46.66 -35.15 -14.81
N ARG A 408 -46.98 -34.54 -15.96
CA ARG A 408 -48.34 -34.01 -16.23
C ARG A 408 -49.40 -35.11 -16.21
N THR A 409 -49.14 -36.26 -16.82
CA THR A 409 -50.08 -37.41 -16.84
C THR A 409 -50.36 -37.95 -15.44
N ARG A 410 -49.45 -37.77 -14.48
CA ARG A 410 -49.65 -38.10 -13.06
C ARG A 410 -50.45 -37.04 -12.27
N GLY A 411 -50.95 -35.99 -12.93
CA GLY A 411 -51.70 -34.89 -12.30
C GLY A 411 -50.82 -33.91 -11.49
N TRP A 412 -49.49 -34.03 -11.57
CA TRP A 412 -48.57 -33.33 -10.67
C TRP A 412 -48.38 -31.84 -11.00
N GLY A 413 -48.70 -31.42 -12.22
CA GLY A 413 -48.42 -30.08 -12.72
C GLY A 413 -48.91 -29.87 -14.15
N SER A 414 -48.59 -28.71 -14.70
CA SER A 414 -48.92 -28.29 -16.07
C SER A 414 -47.66 -28.13 -16.91
N ILE A 415 -47.81 -28.17 -18.24
CA ILE A 415 -46.74 -27.83 -19.19
C ILE A 415 -46.94 -26.40 -19.66
N LEU A 416 -45.86 -25.64 -19.71
CA LEU A 416 -45.76 -24.30 -20.29
C LEU A 416 -44.86 -24.39 -21.52
N THR A 417 -45.34 -23.86 -22.63
CA THR A 417 -44.56 -23.76 -23.87
C THR A 417 -43.68 -22.51 -23.85
N VAL A 418 -42.69 -22.44 -24.76
CA VAL A 418 -41.91 -21.21 -25.00
C VAL A 418 -42.83 -20.02 -25.29
N ALA A 419 -43.98 -20.23 -25.95
CA ALA A 419 -44.96 -19.17 -26.21
C ALA A 419 -45.63 -18.67 -24.92
N ASP A 420 -45.99 -19.57 -23.99
CA ASP A 420 -46.55 -19.20 -22.68
C ASP A 420 -45.51 -18.44 -21.82
N ILE A 421 -44.26 -18.92 -21.82
CA ILE A 421 -43.14 -18.26 -21.15
C ILE A 421 -42.94 -16.85 -21.70
N LYS A 422 -42.88 -16.66 -23.03
CA LYS A 422 -42.76 -15.35 -23.66
C LYS A 422 -43.95 -14.44 -23.33
N LYS A 423 -45.19 -14.95 -23.42
CA LYS A 423 -46.42 -14.23 -23.07
C LYS A 423 -46.45 -13.81 -21.59
N SER A 424 -45.84 -14.58 -20.70
CA SER A 424 -45.70 -14.26 -19.28
C SER A 424 -44.59 -13.23 -18.94
N ASN A 425 -43.92 -12.67 -19.95
CA ASN A 425 -42.68 -11.89 -19.81
C ASN A 425 -41.58 -12.67 -19.06
N TYR A 426 -41.28 -13.86 -19.59
CA TYR A 426 -40.28 -14.80 -19.10
C TYR A 426 -40.41 -15.10 -17.60
N LYS A 427 -41.62 -15.45 -17.14
CA LYS A 427 -41.88 -15.72 -15.71
C LYS A 427 -41.75 -17.20 -15.36
N PHE A 428 -40.67 -17.54 -14.67
CA PHE A 428 -40.39 -18.88 -14.15
C PHE A 428 -40.75 -18.97 -12.66
N GLN A 429 -40.83 -20.19 -12.13
CA GLN A 429 -40.95 -20.48 -10.70
C GLN A 429 -39.81 -21.41 -10.26
N PRO A 430 -39.31 -21.27 -9.02
CA PRO A 430 -38.40 -22.24 -8.43
C PRO A 430 -39.05 -23.63 -8.42
N GLY A 431 -38.30 -24.63 -8.88
CA GLY A 431 -38.76 -26.00 -9.05
C GLY A 431 -39.37 -26.31 -10.42
N ASP A 432 -39.58 -25.32 -11.31
CA ASP A 432 -39.91 -25.62 -12.72
C ASP A 432 -38.85 -26.55 -13.32
N ILE A 433 -39.28 -27.54 -14.10
CA ILE A 433 -38.40 -28.48 -14.80
C ILE A 433 -38.40 -28.10 -16.28
N GLY A 434 -37.27 -27.62 -16.79
CA GLY A 434 -37.07 -27.41 -18.22
C GLY A 434 -36.68 -28.71 -18.92
N TYR A 435 -37.17 -28.93 -20.13
CA TYR A 435 -36.89 -30.13 -20.89
C TYR A 435 -37.01 -29.92 -22.41
N SER A 436 -36.07 -30.51 -23.14
CA SER A 436 -35.98 -30.54 -24.60
C SER A 436 -35.60 -31.93 -25.08
N ASP A 437 -35.56 -32.12 -26.40
CA ASP A 437 -35.03 -33.36 -26.97
C ASP A 437 -33.54 -33.47 -26.64
N GLY A 438 -33.17 -34.48 -25.84
CA GLY A 438 -31.80 -34.70 -25.36
C GLY A 438 -31.37 -34.01 -24.04
N HIS A 439 -32.13 -33.07 -23.45
CA HIS A 439 -31.73 -32.45 -22.17
C HIS A 439 -32.87 -32.08 -21.19
N THR A 440 -32.56 -32.01 -19.89
CA THR A 440 -33.48 -31.53 -18.84
C THR A 440 -32.74 -30.98 -17.60
N TRP A 441 -33.33 -30.00 -16.92
CA TRP A 441 -32.77 -29.26 -15.78
C TRP A 441 -33.86 -28.78 -14.82
N ILE A 442 -33.48 -28.40 -13.60
CA ILE A 442 -34.37 -27.85 -12.57
C ILE A 442 -34.02 -26.37 -12.35
N VAL A 443 -35.02 -25.50 -12.35
CA VAL A 443 -34.86 -24.07 -12.01
C VAL A 443 -34.72 -23.91 -10.50
N LEU A 444 -33.56 -23.44 -10.02
CA LEU A 444 -33.36 -23.06 -8.62
C LEU A 444 -34.01 -21.71 -8.31
N GLY A 445 -33.96 -20.76 -9.24
CA GLY A 445 -34.64 -19.48 -9.10
C GLY A 445 -34.39 -18.52 -10.25
N GLN A 446 -35.15 -17.42 -10.28
CA GLN A 446 -35.03 -16.36 -11.29
C GLN A 446 -34.35 -15.10 -10.72
N CYS A 447 -33.50 -14.50 -11.54
CA CYS A 447 -32.83 -13.23 -11.31
C CYS A 447 -33.66 -12.04 -11.83
N SER A 448 -33.30 -10.81 -11.42
CA SER A 448 -34.04 -9.59 -11.83
C SER A 448 -33.93 -9.27 -13.32
N ASP A 449 -32.81 -9.67 -13.95
CA ASP A 449 -32.55 -9.58 -15.39
C ASP A 449 -33.21 -10.72 -16.22
N LYS A 450 -34.09 -11.48 -15.57
CA LYS A 450 -34.81 -12.66 -16.10
C LYS A 450 -33.97 -13.91 -16.37
N SER A 451 -32.65 -13.88 -16.18
CA SER A 451 -31.83 -15.09 -16.22
C SER A 451 -32.22 -16.07 -15.09
N LEU A 452 -31.95 -17.36 -15.30
CA LEU A 452 -32.28 -18.43 -14.35
C LEU A 452 -31.02 -19.06 -13.80
N VAL A 453 -30.97 -19.24 -12.48
CA VAL A 453 -30.05 -20.21 -11.89
C VAL A 453 -30.73 -21.57 -11.93
N ILE A 454 -30.03 -22.56 -12.50
CA ILE A 454 -30.50 -23.93 -12.68
C ILE A 454 -29.56 -24.91 -11.98
N VAL A 455 -30.03 -26.14 -11.76
CA VAL A 455 -29.22 -27.30 -11.42
C VAL A 455 -29.52 -28.43 -12.40
N HIS A 456 -28.47 -29.07 -12.91
CA HIS A 456 -28.55 -30.14 -13.91
C HIS A 456 -27.31 -31.03 -13.88
N SER A 457 -27.37 -32.18 -14.56
CA SER A 457 -26.19 -33.01 -14.86
C SER A 457 -25.80 -32.82 -16.32
N THR A 458 -24.52 -32.51 -16.61
CA THR A 458 -24.02 -32.30 -17.97
C THR A 458 -22.72 -33.06 -18.26
N TRP A 459 -22.52 -33.38 -19.53
CA TRP A 459 -21.51 -34.32 -20.02
C TRP A 459 -20.04 -33.87 -19.85
N HIS A 460 -19.78 -32.58 -19.63
CA HIS A 460 -18.43 -32.05 -19.37
C HIS A 460 -17.89 -32.46 -17.99
N ALA A 461 -18.77 -32.61 -17.00
CA ALA A 461 -18.39 -32.94 -15.63
C ALA A 461 -19.48 -33.81 -14.97
N GLY A 462 -20.58 -33.20 -14.55
CA GLY A 462 -21.64 -33.89 -13.84
C GLY A 462 -22.70 -32.95 -13.28
N CYS A 463 -23.17 -33.26 -12.07
CA CYS A 463 -24.15 -32.44 -11.37
C CYS A 463 -23.54 -31.09 -10.99
N GLN A 464 -24.15 -30.01 -11.49
CA GLN A 464 -23.67 -28.64 -11.34
C GLN A 464 -24.81 -27.62 -11.24
N ILE A 465 -24.50 -26.47 -10.65
CA ILE A 465 -25.31 -25.26 -10.71
C ILE A 465 -24.79 -24.40 -11.86
N SER A 466 -25.68 -23.96 -12.75
CA SER A 466 -25.34 -23.10 -13.89
C SER A 466 -26.33 -21.95 -14.00
N GLY A 467 -25.91 -20.86 -14.62
CA GLY A 467 -26.73 -19.70 -14.95
C GLY A 467 -27.04 -19.66 -16.44
N THR A 468 -28.27 -19.34 -16.80
CA THR A 468 -28.61 -19.04 -18.19
C THR A 468 -28.13 -17.65 -18.59
N PRO A 469 -27.95 -17.38 -19.90
CA PRO A 469 -27.99 -16.02 -20.43
C PRO A 469 -29.30 -15.30 -20.06
N THR A 470 -29.37 -14.00 -20.28
CA THR A 470 -30.65 -13.25 -20.26
C THR A 470 -31.54 -13.66 -21.45
N PRO A 471 -32.84 -13.29 -21.46
CA PRO A 471 -33.71 -13.52 -22.63
C PRO A 471 -33.24 -12.86 -23.95
N SER A 472 -32.34 -11.88 -23.87
CA SER A 472 -31.68 -11.26 -25.04
C SER A 472 -30.38 -11.97 -25.46
N GLY A 473 -30.01 -13.08 -24.81
CA GLY A 473 -28.79 -13.84 -25.11
C GLY A 473 -27.51 -13.30 -24.45
N SER A 474 -27.61 -12.37 -23.49
CA SER A 474 -26.42 -11.86 -22.78
C SER A 474 -25.90 -12.88 -21.77
N TYR A 475 -24.65 -13.33 -21.96
CA TYR A 475 -23.91 -14.15 -20.99
C TYR A 475 -23.36 -13.35 -19.80
N ASN A 476 -23.40 -12.01 -19.85
CA ASN A 476 -23.20 -11.18 -18.65
C ASN A 476 -24.51 -11.11 -17.87
N SER A 477 -24.92 -12.23 -17.26
CA SER A 477 -26.18 -12.37 -16.52
C SER A 477 -25.94 -12.56 -15.02
N GLN A 478 -26.90 -12.11 -14.21
CA GLN A 478 -26.90 -12.30 -12.76
C GLN A 478 -26.89 -13.78 -12.38
N ALA A 479 -27.55 -14.64 -13.16
CA ALA A 479 -27.57 -16.07 -12.87
C ALA A 479 -26.19 -16.73 -13.05
N ILE A 480 -25.39 -16.32 -14.03
CA ILE A 480 -24.04 -16.85 -14.25
C ILE A 480 -23.13 -16.44 -13.08
N GLU A 481 -23.16 -15.15 -12.68
CA GLU A 481 -22.41 -14.68 -11.49
C GLU A 481 -22.82 -15.43 -10.21
N LEU A 482 -24.11 -15.76 -10.05
CA LEU A 482 -24.58 -16.57 -8.94
C LEU A 482 -24.13 -18.04 -9.04
N ALA A 483 -24.17 -18.64 -10.22
CA ALA A 483 -23.72 -20.00 -10.43
C ALA A 483 -22.23 -20.16 -10.07
N GLU A 484 -21.36 -19.32 -10.62
CA GLU A 484 -19.92 -19.25 -10.26
C GLU A 484 -19.73 -19.10 -8.74
N ARG A 485 -20.43 -18.15 -8.11
CA ARG A 485 -20.32 -17.83 -6.68
C ARG A 485 -20.75 -18.98 -5.76
N TYR A 486 -21.71 -19.81 -6.18
CA TYR A 486 -22.23 -20.92 -5.37
C TYR A 486 -21.58 -22.26 -5.72
N MET A 487 -21.17 -22.49 -6.97
CA MET A 487 -20.31 -23.62 -7.36
C MET A 487 -18.96 -23.56 -6.67
N ALA A 488 -18.35 -22.37 -6.56
CA ALA A 488 -17.11 -22.12 -5.82
C ALA A 488 -17.15 -22.53 -4.32
N ARG A 489 -18.32 -22.88 -3.76
CA ARG A 489 -18.47 -23.34 -2.37
C ARG A 489 -18.32 -24.86 -2.20
N TYR A 490 -18.42 -25.64 -3.29
CA TYR A 490 -18.30 -27.10 -3.24
C TYR A 490 -16.81 -27.51 -3.24
N PRO A 491 -16.35 -28.38 -2.31
CA PRO A 491 -14.94 -28.72 -2.20
C PRO A 491 -14.30 -29.33 -3.47
N GLY A 492 -15.09 -29.98 -4.33
CA GLY A 492 -14.62 -30.64 -5.56
C GLY A 492 -14.65 -29.77 -6.82
N VAL A 493 -15.16 -28.54 -6.76
CA VAL A 493 -15.42 -27.73 -7.98
C VAL A 493 -14.18 -27.49 -8.84
N SER A 494 -12.98 -27.38 -8.26
CA SER A 494 -11.75 -27.19 -9.03
C SER A 494 -11.17 -28.47 -9.65
N LYS A 495 -11.86 -29.61 -9.58
CA LYS A 495 -11.38 -30.92 -10.04
C LYS A 495 -11.75 -31.24 -11.50
N TYR A 496 -12.83 -30.65 -12.00
CA TYR A 496 -13.39 -30.89 -13.33
C TYR A 496 -13.73 -29.57 -14.04
N ASP A 497 -13.92 -29.63 -15.36
CA ASP A 497 -14.38 -28.50 -16.17
C ASP A 497 -15.89 -28.30 -15.98
N TYR A 498 -16.26 -27.71 -14.85
CA TYR A 498 -17.64 -27.26 -14.59
C TYR A 498 -17.97 -26.06 -15.47
N HIS A 499 -19.19 -26.04 -16.01
CA HIS A 499 -19.66 -25.00 -16.93
C HIS A 499 -20.77 -24.21 -16.23
N GLU A 500 -20.41 -23.20 -15.45
CA GLU A 500 -21.37 -22.35 -14.73
C GLU A 500 -22.19 -21.45 -15.66
N SER A 501 -21.80 -21.29 -16.92
CA SER A 501 -22.66 -20.75 -17.98
C SER A 501 -23.36 -21.86 -18.75
N SER A 502 -24.68 -21.84 -18.81
CA SER A 502 -25.47 -22.77 -19.62
C SER A 502 -25.72 -22.25 -21.04
N GLY A 503 -26.23 -23.11 -21.92
CA GLY A 503 -26.86 -22.66 -23.17
C GLY A 503 -28.13 -21.82 -22.94
N ASN A 504 -28.80 -21.41 -24.01
CA ASN A 504 -30.01 -20.57 -23.96
C ASN A 504 -31.28 -21.35 -23.54
N TYR A 505 -31.20 -22.04 -22.41
CA TYR A 505 -32.26 -22.91 -21.88
C TYR A 505 -33.58 -22.19 -21.56
N LEU A 506 -33.58 -20.85 -21.47
CA LEU A 506 -34.78 -20.03 -21.34
C LEU A 506 -35.84 -20.28 -22.44
N ILE A 507 -35.40 -20.69 -23.64
CA ILE A 507 -36.26 -20.88 -24.82
C ILE A 507 -36.04 -22.21 -25.54
N ASP A 508 -35.15 -23.05 -25.03
CA ASP A 508 -34.81 -24.37 -25.59
C ASP A 508 -35.75 -25.44 -25.03
N GLY A 509 -36.95 -25.56 -25.59
CA GLY A 509 -37.94 -26.56 -25.18
C GLY A 509 -39.02 -26.07 -24.20
N ASN A 510 -39.64 -26.99 -23.48
CA ASN A 510 -40.83 -26.74 -22.67
C ASN A 510 -40.51 -26.81 -21.17
N TYR A 511 -41.43 -26.31 -20.35
CA TYR A 511 -41.28 -26.27 -18.89
C TYR A 511 -42.46 -26.96 -18.19
N PHE A 512 -42.18 -27.93 -17.34
CA PHE A 512 -43.17 -28.49 -16.42
C PHE A 512 -43.19 -27.68 -15.12
N ARG A 513 -44.39 -27.24 -14.71
CA ARG A 513 -44.61 -26.44 -13.49
C ARG A 513 -45.50 -27.19 -12.51
N TRP A 514 -45.04 -27.33 -11.27
CA TRP A 514 -45.74 -28.02 -10.21
C TRP A 514 -47.05 -27.35 -9.79
N ASN A 515 -48.09 -28.16 -9.58
CA ASN A 515 -49.30 -27.73 -8.87
C ASN A 515 -48.95 -27.51 -7.39
N SER A 516 -49.53 -26.47 -6.76
CA SER A 516 -49.32 -26.19 -5.33
C SER A 516 -49.81 -27.33 -4.40
N ASN A 517 -50.73 -28.18 -4.89
CA ASN A 517 -51.19 -29.39 -4.18
C ASN A 517 -50.21 -30.56 -4.31
N THR A 518 -49.26 -30.50 -5.24
CA THR A 518 -48.21 -31.51 -5.41
C THR A 518 -46.96 -31.11 -4.64
N LEU A 519 -46.45 -29.88 -4.87
CA LEU A 519 -45.39 -29.26 -4.08
C LEU A 519 -45.93 -27.95 -3.48
N SER A 520 -46.10 -27.95 -2.17
CA SER A 520 -46.48 -26.77 -1.40
C SER A 520 -45.32 -25.77 -1.28
N ASP A 521 -45.62 -24.53 -0.89
CA ASP A 521 -44.61 -23.47 -0.73
C ASP A 521 -44.78 -22.69 0.58
N PRO A 522 -44.72 -23.34 1.76
CA PRO A 522 -44.87 -22.66 3.04
C PRO A 522 -43.72 -21.69 3.33
N GLU A 523 -42.54 -21.88 2.73
CA GLU A 523 -41.40 -20.97 2.86
C GLU A 523 -41.39 -19.80 1.85
N GLY A 524 -42.43 -19.71 0.99
CA GLY A 524 -42.64 -18.61 0.05
C GLY A 524 -41.57 -18.48 -1.04
N TYR A 525 -40.92 -19.57 -1.44
CA TYR A 525 -39.87 -19.59 -2.46
C TYR A 525 -40.35 -19.01 -3.79
N LYS A 526 -41.62 -19.17 -4.18
CA LYS A 526 -42.20 -18.55 -5.39
C LYS A 526 -42.14 -17.02 -5.41
N TYR A 527 -41.86 -16.38 -4.28
CA TYR A 527 -41.72 -14.94 -4.11
C TYR A 527 -40.27 -14.49 -3.82
N LYS A 528 -39.31 -15.42 -3.71
CA LYS A 528 -37.88 -15.13 -3.48
C LYS A 528 -37.12 -14.97 -4.80
N THR A 529 -36.06 -14.18 -4.79
CA THR A 529 -35.08 -14.12 -5.90
C THR A 529 -34.13 -15.33 -5.87
N ALA A 530 -33.44 -15.60 -6.97
CA ALA A 530 -32.42 -16.66 -7.03
C ALA A 530 -31.36 -16.54 -5.92
N ASP A 531 -30.81 -15.34 -5.67
CA ASP A 531 -29.80 -15.14 -4.61
C ASP A 531 -30.37 -15.39 -3.21
N GLN A 532 -31.63 -15.02 -2.94
CA GLN A 532 -32.30 -15.32 -1.67
C GLN A 532 -32.52 -16.83 -1.47
N ILE A 533 -32.86 -17.56 -2.54
CA ILE A 533 -33.05 -19.01 -2.51
C ILE A 533 -31.72 -19.72 -2.27
N LEU A 534 -30.67 -19.34 -3.03
CA LEU A 534 -29.33 -19.90 -2.86
C LEU A 534 -28.74 -19.56 -1.48
N ALA A 535 -28.99 -18.36 -0.95
CA ALA A 535 -28.55 -17.99 0.39
C ALA A 535 -29.20 -18.87 1.47
N ASP A 536 -30.49 -19.19 1.34
CA ASP A 536 -31.24 -20.08 2.24
C ASP A 536 -30.74 -21.54 2.12
N LEU A 537 -30.56 -22.04 0.90
CA LEU A 537 -30.08 -23.41 0.63
C LEU A 537 -28.62 -23.69 1.05
N PHE A 538 -27.81 -22.65 1.27
CA PHE A 538 -26.40 -22.73 1.70
C PHE A 538 -26.18 -22.03 3.07
N SER A 539 -27.20 -21.99 3.93
CA SER A 539 -27.16 -21.36 5.26
C SER A 539 -26.78 -22.29 6.42
#